data_AF-A0A9P6XQW2-F1
#
_entry.id   AF-A0A9P6XQW2-F1
#
_cell.length_a   1.000
_cell.length_b   1.000
_cell.length_c   1.000
_cell.angle_alpha   90.00
_cell.angle_beta   90.00
_cell.angle_gamma   90.00
#
_symmetry.space_group_name_H-M   'P 1'
#
loop_
_entity.id
_entity.type
_entity.pdbx_description
1 polymer ?
#
loop_
_entity_poly.entity_id
_entity_poly.type
_entity_poly.pdbx_seq_one_letter_code
_entity_poly.pdbx_strand_id
1 'polypeptide(L)'
;MYDYLKDSSITNICNSHGMSRPAVTSLANDVRLMMLSDYNAHNRQEEHKLGSNVRCHHIQIDESKFGKRKNHRGHRVEGIWVFGMVECLVPINEADRF
;
A
#
# COMPACT_ATOMS: atom_id res chain seq x y z
N MET A 1 -3.11 -20.87 9.00
CA MET A 1 -3.17 -19.70 8.08
C MET A 1 -3.61 -18.42 8.78
N TYR A 2 -4.54 -18.51 9.75
CA TYR A 2 -4.79 -17.44 10.71
C TYR A 2 -3.49 -16.85 11.30
N ASP A 3 -2.55 -17.70 11.72
CA ASP A 3 -1.26 -17.26 12.28
C ASP A 3 -0.40 -16.45 11.31
N TYR A 4 -0.47 -16.75 10.00
CA TYR A 4 0.23 -15.99 8.97
C TYR A 4 -0.32 -14.56 8.88
N LEU A 5 -1.65 -14.39 9.02
CA LEU A 5 -2.29 -13.07 9.05
C LEU A 5 -2.04 -12.30 10.36
N LYS A 6 -1.49 -12.96 11.37
CA LYS A 6 -1.05 -12.38 12.65
C LYS A 6 0.47 -12.16 12.71
N ASP A 7 1.13 -12.12 11.55
CA ASP A 7 2.58 -11.92 11.42
C ASP A 7 3.43 -13.00 12.12
N SER A 8 2.90 -14.20 12.32
CA SER A 8 3.71 -15.32 12.83
C SER A 8 4.72 -15.77 11.78
N SER A 9 5.94 -16.08 12.21
CA SER A 9 6.98 -16.56 11.31
C SER A 9 6.60 -17.91 10.67
N ILE A 10 7.00 -18.14 9.43
CA ILE A 10 6.78 -19.43 8.73
C ILE A 10 7.30 -20.60 9.55
N THR A 11 8.45 -20.45 10.22
CA THR A 11 9.03 -21.48 11.09
C THR A 11 8.11 -21.82 12.25
N ASN A 12 7.52 -20.81 12.92
CA ASN A 12 6.58 -21.05 14.01
C ASN A 12 5.32 -21.75 13.51
N ILE A 13 4.81 -21.34 12.34
CA ILE A 13 3.63 -21.97 11.73
C ILE A 13 3.90 -23.44 11.38
N CYS A 14 5.08 -23.75 10.84
CA CYS A 14 5.48 -25.13 10.57
C CYS A 14 5.49 -25.97 11.86
N ASN A 15 6.07 -25.43 12.94
CA ASN A 15 6.20 -26.13 14.21
C ASN A 15 4.84 -26.32 14.92
N SER A 16 3.99 -25.30 14.92
CA SER A 16 2.69 -25.35 15.59
C SER A 16 1.68 -26.25 14.89
N HIS A 17 1.74 -26.36 13.56
CA HIS A 17 0.77 -27.12 12.76
C HIS A 17 1.33 -28.41 12.16
N GLY A 18 2.60 -28.74 12.42
CA GLY A 18 3.24 -29.97 11.92
C GLY A 18 3.36 -30.03 10.39
N MET A 19 3.38 -28.88 9.72
CA MET A 19 3.43 -28.81 8.26
C MET A 19 4.84 -28.56 7.73
N SER A 20 5.13 -29.05 6.53
CA SER A 20 6.40 -28.79 5.86
C SER A 20 6.48 -27.33 5.40
N ARG A 21 7.70 -26.77 5.40
CA ARG A 21 7.94 -25.38 4.95
C ARG A 21 7.39 -25.10 3.54
N PRO A 22 7.57 -25.99 2.53
CA PRO A 22 7.00 -25.76 1.21
C PRO A 22 5.47 -25.69 1.22
N ALA A 23 4.79 -26.54 2.00
CA ALA A 23 3.34 -26.54 2.10
C ALA A 23 2.83 -25.24 2.73
N VAL A 24 3.44 -24.81 3.84
CA VAL A 24 3.08 -23.53 4.50
C VAL A 24 3.33 -22.34 3.57
N THR A 25 4.43 -22.36 2.81
CA THR A 25 4.77 -21.29 1.87
C THR A 25 3.81 -21.23 0.67
N SER A 26 3.44 -22.38 0.12
CA SER A 26 2.43 -22.45 -0.96
C SER A 26 1.11 -21.87 -0.48
N LEU A 27 0.62 -22.33 0.68
CA LEU A 27 -0.63 -21.84 1.25
C LEU A 27 -0.56 -20.34 1.56
N ALA A 28 0.61 -19.84 1.99
CA ALA A 28 0.85 -18.41 2.17
C ALA A 28 0.71 -17.60 0.90
N ASN A 29 1.26 -18.09 -0.20
CA ASN A 29 1.09 -17.47 -1.50
C ASN A 29 -0.35 -17.52 -1.98
N ASP A 30 -1.04 -18.65 -1.81
CA ASP A 30 -2.42 -18.83 -2.26
C ASP A 30 -3.37 -17.84 -1.54
N VAL A 31 -3.27 -17.72 -0.21
CA VAL A 31 -4.07 -16.75 0.54
C VAL A 31 -3.73 -15.32 0.15
N ARG A 32 -2.45 -14.97 0.00
CA ARG A 32 -2.04 -13.63 -0.44
C ARG A 32 -2.63 -13.31 -1.82
N LEU A 33 -2.61 -14.26 -2.75
CA LEU A 33 -3.14 -14.09 -4.09
C LEU A 33 -4.66 -13.94 -4.08
N MET A 34 -5.38 -14.71 -3.27
CA MET A 34 -6.84 -14.56 -3.10
C MET A 34 -7.18 -13.18 -2.51
N MET A 35 -6.47 -12.73 -1.48
CA MET A 35 -6.67 -11.40 -0.91
C MET A 35 -6.38 -10.30 -1.93
N LEU A 36 -5.33 -10.46 -2.74
CA LEU A 36 -5.01 -9.52 -3.81
C LEU A 36 -6.07 -9.50 -4.91
N SER A 37 -6.61 -10.67 -5.30
CA SER A 37 -7.68 -10.73 -6.30
C SER A 37 -8.95 -10.08 -5.78
N ASP A 38 -9.32 -10.32 -4.52
CA ASP A 38 -10.48 -9.69 -3.90
C ASP A 38 -10.27 -8.18 -3.75
N TYR A 39 -9.07 -7.74 -3.34
CA TYR A 39 -8.70 -6.33 -3.28
C TYR A 39 -8.84 -5.68 -4.65
N ASN A 40 -8.35 -6.30 -5.73
CA ASN A 40 -8.43 -5.75 -7.08
C ASN A 40 -9.86 -5.78 -7.64
N ALA A 41 -10.67 -6.78 -7.28
CA ALA A 41 -12.06 -6.90 -7.71
C ALA A 41 -12.96 -5.85 -7.05
N HIS A 42 -12.75 -5.59 -5.76
CA HIS A 42 -13.54 -4.61 -5.00
C HIS A 42 -13.01 -3.18 -5.13
N ASN A 43 -11.69 -3.00 -5.26
CA ASN A 43 -11.09 -1.72 -5.65
C ASN A 43 -10.95 -1.68 -7.17
N ARG A 44 -12.08 -1.57 -7.88
CA ARG A 44 -12.06 -1.20 -9.31
C ARG A 44 -11.13 0.00 -9.44
N GLN A 45 -10.01 -0.18 -10.14
CA GLN A 45 -8.92 0.80 -10.23
C GLN A 45 -9.35 2.20 -10.69
N GLU A 46 -10.57 2.38 -11.18
CA GLU A 46 -11.10 3.65 -11.66
C GLU A 46 -11.76 4.52 -10.59
N GLU A 47 -12.28 3.97 -9.48
CA GLU A 47 -12.99 4.74 -8.45
C GLU A 47 -12.05 5.45 -7.46
N HIS A 48 -10.80 4.99 -7.33
CA HIS A 48 -9.84 5.53 -6.36
C HIS A 48 -8.54 6.03 -7.00
N LYS A 49 -8.53 6.22 -8.32
CA LYS A 49 -7.40 6.83 -9.01
C LYS A 49 -7.42 8.33 -8.78
N LEU A 50 -6.36 8.87 -8.19
CA LEU A 50 -6.15 10.31 -8.07
C LEU A 50 -6.23 10.97 -9.46
N GLY A 51 -7.05 12.01 -9.57
CA GLY A 51 -7.36 12.71 -10.80
C GLY A 51 -8.43 12.05 -11.68
N SER A 52 -9.06 10.95 -11.25
CA SER A 52 -10.17 10.31 -11.98
C SER A 52 -11.47 11.11 -11.89
N ASN A 53 -11.60 12.00 -10.90
CA ASN A 53 -12.74 12.89 -10.78
C ASN A 53 -12.75 13.87 -11.97
N VAL A 54 -13.86 13.92 -12.73
CA VAL A 54 -14.05 14.86 -13.87
C VAL A 54 -13.85 16.31 -13.45
N ARG A 55 -14.14 16.64 -12.19
CA ARG A 55 -13.95 17.97 -11.63
C ARG A 55 -12.55 18.22 -11.10
N CYS A 56 -11.64 17.25 -11.13
CA CYS A 56 -10.26 17.45 -10.68
C CYS A 56 -9.55 18.45 -11.60
N HIS A 57 -9.23 19.63 -11.06
CA HIS A 57 -8.47 20.64 -11.75
C HIS A 57 -6.97 20.33 -11.72
N HIS A 58 -6.45 20.01 -10.54
CA HIS A 58 -5.07 19.59 -10.32
C HIS A 58 -4.95 18.80 -9.03
N ILE A 59 -3.84 18.07 -8.88
CA ILE A 59 -3.47 17.35 -7.66
C ILE A 59 -2.37 18.15 -6.97
N GLN A 60 -2.55 18.44 -5.69
CA GLN A 60 -1.49 18.98 -4.85
C GLN A 60 -0.77 17.82 -4.18
N ILE A 61 0.55 17.81 -4.30
CA ILE A 61 1.43 16.79 -3.74
C ILE A 61 2.37 17.50 -2.79
N ASP A 62 2.37 17.10 -1.52
CA ASP A 62 3.36 17.50 -0.54
C ASP A 62 4.32 16.33 -0.29
N GLU A 63 5.62 16.58 -0.44
CA GLU A 63 6.67 15.58 -0.28
C GLU A 63 7.45 15.84 1.00
N SER A 64 7.43 14.87 1.92
CA SER A 64 8.20 14.92 3.15
C SER A 64 9.18 13.77 3.21
N LYS A 65 10.47 14.09 3.29
CA LYS A 65 11.52 13.08 3.50
C LYS A 65 11.89 13.00 4.98
N PHE A 66 11.44 11.95 5.64
CA PHE A 66 11.78 11.67 7.03
C PHE A 66 13.08 10.88 7.12
N GLY A 67 14.10 11.50 7.69
CA GLY A 67 15.43 10.91 7.90
C GLY A 67 16.48 12.01 7.97
N LYS A 68 17.21 12.10 9.07
CA LYS A 68 18.23 13.14 9.23
C LYS A 68 19.44 12.86 8.33
N ARG A 69 20.06 13.92 7.78
CA ARG A 69 21.50 13.87 7.47
C ARG A 69 22.18 13.37 8.74
N LYS A 70 22.92 12.27 8.62
CA LYS A 70 23.68 11.78 9.76
C LYS A 70 24.66 12.87 10.16
N ASN A 71 24.58 13.36 11.40
CA ASN A 71 25.69 14.09 11.98
C ASN A 71 26.95 13.25 11.73
N HIS A 72 28.00 13.94 11.34
CA HIS A 72 29.23 13.55 10.63
C HIS A 72 30.06 12.35 11.17
N ARG A 73 29.48 11.42 11.94
CA ARG A 73 30.10 10.18 12.41
C ARG A 73 29.06 9.02 12.40
N GLY A 74 28.96 8.28 11.29
CA GLY A 74 28.41 6.90 11.22
C GLY A 74 27.65 6.50 9.93
N HIS A 75 27.08 5.28 9.90
CA HIS A 75 26.29 4.67 8.81
C HIS A 75 25.04 5.44 8.30
N ARG A 76 25.00 5.80 7.02
CA ARG A 76 23.84 6.43 6.37
C ARG A 76 22.57 5.58 6.58
N VAL A 77 21.49 6.19 7.07
CA VAL A 77 20.16 5.56 7.10
C VAL A 77 19.41 6.08 5.87
N GLU A 78 18.83 5.20 5.05
CA GLU A 78 17.91 5.63 3.99
C GLU A 78 16.71 6.30 4.64
N GLY A 79 16.49 7.57 4.31
CA GLY A 79 15.27 8.27 4.73
C GLY A 79 14.06 7.71 3.99
N ILE A 80 12.91 7.75 4.66
CA ILE A 80 11.62 7.34 4.11
C ILE A 80 10.97 8.56 3.46
N TRP A 81 10.43 8.39 2.26
CA TRP A 81 9.58 9.39 1.63
C TRP A 81 8.12 9.17 2.04
N VAL A 82 7.46 10.26 2.41
CA VAL A 82 6.03 10.31 2.71
C VAL A 82 5.44 11.35 1.77
N PHE A 83 4.35 10.98 1.09
CA PHE A 83 3.64 11.86 0.16
C PHE A 83 2.22 12.08 0.67
N GLY A 84 1.85 13.34 0.88
CA GLY A 84 0.46 13.75 1.08
C GLY A 84 -0.10 14.22 -0.25
N MET A 85 -1.25 13.69 -0.67
CA MET A 85 -1.88 14.05 -1.95
C MET A 85 -3.34 14.48 -1.73
N VAL A 86 -3.76 15.56 -2.37
CA VAL A 86 -5.14 16.05 -2.36
C VAL A 86 -5.58 16.52 -3.74
N GLU A 87 -6.83 16.22 -4.11
CA GLU A 87 -7.45 16.70 -5.34
C GLU A 87 -8.09 18.07 -5.12
N CYS A 88 -7.75 19.04 -5.96
CA CYS A 88 -8.43 20.33 -6.01
C CYS A 88 -9.50 20.28 -7.09
N LEU A 89 -10.77 20.34 -6.70
CA LEU A 89 -11.90 20.27 -7.61
C LEU A 89 -12.32 21.66 -8.11
N VAL A 90 -12.69 21.79 -9.39
CA VAL A 90 -13.38 22.99 -9.88
C VAL A 90 -14.74 23.16 -9.18
N PRO A 91 -15.19 24.40 -8.92
CA PRO A 91 -16.55 24.69 -8.45
C PRO A 91 -17.59 24.07 -9.37
N ILE A 92 -18.73 23.66 -8.81
CA ILE A 92 -19.82 22.99 -9.55
C ILE A 92 -20.25 23.86 -10.75
N ASN A 93 -20.32 25.17 -10.57
CA ASN A 93 -20.78 26.13 -11.59
C ASN A 93 -19.77 26.36 -12.75
N GLU A 94 -18.57 25.79 -12.69
CA GLU A 94 -17.56 25.85 -13.75
C GLU A 94 -17.37 24.51 -14.46
N ALA A 95 -17.73 23.40 -13.81
CA ALA A 95 -17.61 22.06 -14.38
C ALA A 95 -18.57 21.82 -15.56
N ASP A 96 -19.74 22.47 -15.56
CA ASP A 96 -20.76 22.33 -16.63
C ASP A 96 -20.49 23.22 -17.87
N ARG A 97 -19.35 23.92 -17.90
CA ARG A 97 -19.00 24.85 -19.00
C ARG A 97 -18.21 24.21 -20.14
N PHE A 98 -17.93 22.92 -20.08
CA PHE A 98 -17.19 22.16 -21.11
C PHE A 98 -17.88 20.83 -21.44
#